data_AF-A0A497J939-F1
#
_entry.id   AF-A0A497J939-F1
#
_cell.length_a   1.000
_cell.length_b   1.000
_cell.length_c   1.000
_cell.angle_alpha   90.00
_cell.angle_beta   90.00
_cell.angle_gamma   90.00
#
_symmetry.space_group_name_H-M   'P 1'
#
loop_
_entity.id
_entity.type
_entity.pdbx_description
1 polymer ?
#
loop_
_entity_poly.entity_id
_entity_poly.type
_entity_poly.pdbx_seq_one_letter_code
_entity_poly.pdbx_strand_id
1 'polypeptide(L)'
;KYKSWQWEPFGDPGGDYLPFTAYLTVTDDGCPEATSTTNFDVTVYIAGDANGDGKVNILDAAYVGMHWNDCCCANCPCYPDPCDTDVSECMEKLWDDLQQDAADLNNDCNINILDAMIIGANWGHTAW
;
A
#
# COMPACT_ATOMS: atom_id res chain seq x y z
N LYS A 1 20.65 9.20 -8.46
CA LYS A 1 19.20 9.48 -8.62
C LYS A 1 18.52 8.64 -7.54
N TYR A 2 18.03 9.25 -6.45
CA TYR A 2 17.40 8.48 -5.36
C TYR A 2 16.03 8.03 -5.88
N LYS A 3 15.87 6.74 -6.14
CA LYS A 3 14.55 6.11 -6.24
C LYS A 3 13.98 6.04 -4.81
N SER A 4 12.66 6.10 -4.65
CA SER A 4 12.03 6.14 -3.32
C SER A 4 12.06 4.79 -2.60
N TRP A 5 12.43 3.70 -3.28
CA TRP A 5 12.56 2.34 -2.76
C TRP A 5 14.02 1.87 -2.70
N GLN A 6 14.29 0.87 -1.86
CA GLN A 6 15.57 0.17 -1.79
C GLN A 6 15.37 -1.30 -2.19
N TRP A 7 16.28 -1.83 -3.00
CA TRP A 7 16.24 -3.21 -3.49
C TRP A 7 17.60 -3.86 -3.29
N GLU A 8 17.63 -5.00 -2.60
CA GLU A 8 18.86 -5.77 -2.40
C GLU A 8 18.68 -7.25 -2.75
N PRO A 9 19.67 -7.89 -3.41
CA PRO A 9 20.88 -7.27 -3.97
C PRO A 9 20.56 -6.34 -5.15
N PHE A 10 21.27 -5.22 -5.23
CA PHE A 10 21.09 -4.28 -6.34
C PHE A 10 21.39 -4.97 -7.68
N GLY A 11 20.44 -4.91 -8.62
CA GLY A 11 20.59 -5.57 -9.93
C GLY A 11 20.02 -6.99 -10.01
N ASP A 12 19.59 -7.59 -8.89
CA ASP A 12 19.18 -8.99 -8.85
C ASP A 12 17.66 -9.16 -8.94
N PRO A 13 17.11 -9.87 -9.94
CA PRO A 13 15.69 -10.19 -10.01
C PRO A 13 15.16 -11.08 -8.88
N GLY A 14 16.03 -11.72 -8.09
CA GLY A 14 15.68 -12.48 -6.89
C GLY A 14 15.93 -11.74 -5.59
N GLY A 15 16.20 -10.43 -5.65
CA GLY A 15 16.27 -9.57 -4.47
C GLY A 15 14.89 -9.26 -3.88
N ASP A 16 14.89 -8.37 -2.90
CA ASP A 16 13.70 -7.93 -2.19
C ASP A 16 13.76 -6.45 -1.80
N TYR A 17 12.59 -5.88 -1.52
CA TYR A 17 12.48 -4.52 -1.00
C TYR A 17 13.00 -4.44 0.44
N LEU A 18 13.87 -3.47 0.70
CA LEU A 18 14.34 -3.19 2.06
C LEU A 18 13.57 -2.04 2.71
N PRO A 19 13.31 -2.13 4.02
CA PRO A 19 12.69 -1.04 4.77
C PRO A 19 13.65 0.13 5.01
N PHE A 20 13.07 1.32 5.14
CA PHE A 20 13.70 2.48 5.77
C PHE A 20 13.28 2.53 7.25
N THR A 21 14.21 2.77 8.16
CA THR A 21 13.86 3.07 9.55
C THR A 21 13.43 4.54 9.67
N ALA A 22 12.14 4.76 9.93
CA ALA A 22 11.56 6.07 10.19
C ALA A 22 11.61 6.39 11.69
N TYR A 23 12.00 7.62 12.04
CA TYR A 23 12.04 8.10 13.41
C TYR A 23 10.93 9.13 13.64
N LEU A 24 10.06 8.89 14.61
CA LEU A 24 9.04 9.84 15.07
C LEU A 24 9.52 10.48 16.37
N THR A 25 9.74 11.79 16.34
CA THR A 25 10.12 12.57 17.51
C THR A 25 8.99 13.52 17.86
N VAL A 26 8.55 13.48 19.12
CA VAL A 26 7.51 14.36 19.67
C VAL A 26 8.12 15.14 20.83
N THR A 27 7.90 16.45 20.82
CA THR A 27 8.32 17.36 21.88
C THR A 27 7.06 18.06 22.41
N ASP A 28 6.85 18.01 23.73
CA ASP A 28 5.78 18.78 24.36
C ASP A 28 6.20 20.25 24.59
N ASP A 29 5.24 21.10 24.92
CA ASP A 29 5.45 22.53 25.23
C ASP A 29 5.62 22.80 26.73
N GLY A 30 6.05 21.78 27.49
CA GLY A 30 6.25 21.87 28.94
C GLY A 30 7.39 22.80 29.38
N CYS A 31 7.50 23.01 30.69
CA CYS A 31 8.62 23.75 31.30
C CYS A 31 9.19 22.96 32.49
N PRO A 32 10.29 22.20 32.32
CA PRO A 32 11.08 22.07 31.08
C PRO A 32 10.34 21.25 30.02
N GLU A 33 10.66 21.48 28.75
CA GLU A 33 10.16 20.67 27.63
C GLU A 33 10.65 19.22 27.77
N ALA A 34 9.78 18.27 27.44
CA ALA A 34 10.15 16.87 27.32
C ALA A 34 10.10 16.44 25.85
N THR A 35 11.10 15.67 25.42
CA THR A 35 11.18 15.09 24.07
C THR A 35 11.25 13.58 24.17
N SER A 36 10.53 12.88 23.30
CA SER A 36 10.57 11.44 23.13
C SER A 36 10.71 11.08 21.66
N THR A 37 11.52 10.07 21.37
CA THR A 37 11.71 9.54 20.02
C THR A 37 11.41 8.05 20.01
N THR A 38 10.64 7.60 19.04
CA THR A 38 10.47 6.19 18.69
C THR A 38 10.82 5.98 17.21
N ASN A 39 10.92 4.73 16.78
CA ASN A 39 11.14 4.38 15.39
C ASN A 39 10.29 3.19 14.96
N PHE A 40 10.10 3.08 13.65
CA PHE A 40 9.42 1.96 12.99
C PHE A 40 9.94 1.82 11.56
N ASP A 41 9.81 0.62 11.00
CA ASP A 41 10.26 0.33 9.65
C ASP A 41 9.17 0.64 8.62
N VAL A 42 9.57 1.21 7.48
CA VAL A 42 8.70 1.57 6.36
C VAL A 42 9.30 1.02 5.07
N THR A 43 8.61 0.08 4.45
CA THR A 43 8.95 -0.40 3.11
C THR A 43 8.24 0.46 2.07
N VAL A 44 8.99 0.94 1.08
CA VAL A 44 8.44 1.72 -0.04
C VAL A 44 8.53 0.87 -1.29
N TYR A 45 7.38 0.58 -1.90
CA TYR A 45 7.27 -0.21 -3.13
C TYR A 45 7.20 0.70 -4.36
N ILE A 46 7.46 0.16 -5.55
CA ILE A 46 7.05 0.82 -6.79
C ILE A 46 5.53 0.84 -6.82
N ALA A 47 4.93 2.01 -7.08
CA ALA A 47 3.48 2.07 -7.26
C ALA A 47 3.04 1.14 -8.40
N GLY A 48 2.12 0.23 -8.12
CA GLY A 48 1.65 -0.78 -9.09
C GLY A 48 2.35 -2.14 -9.02
N ASP A 49 3.37 -2.30 -8.17
CA ASP A 49 3.98 -3.60 -7.85
C ASP A 49 3.22 -4.23 -6.67
N ALA A 50 2.01 -4.69 -6.96
CA ALA A 50 1.04 -5.17 -5.97
C ALA A 50 1.49 -6.48 -5.30
N ASN A 51 2.26 -7.32 -6.00
CA ASN A 51 2.80 -8.55 -5.41
C ASN A 51 4.17 -8.36 -4.73
N GLY A 52 4.78 -7.17 -4.87
CA GLY A 52 6.06 -6.82 -4.27
C GLY A 52 7.27 -7.55 -4.88
N ASP A 53 7.15 -8.07 -6.10
CA ASP A 53 8.22 -8.84 -6.76
C ASP A 53 9.30 -7.99 -7.42
N GLY A 54 9.18 -6.67 -7.33
CA GLY A 54 10.11 -5.70 -7.88
C GLY A 54 9.87 -5.39 -9.35
N LYS A 55 8.78 -5.88 -9.97
CA LYS A 55 8.42 -5.60 -11.36
C LYS A 55 6.94 -5.31 -11.52
N VAL A 56 6.62 -4.12 -12.03
CA VAL A 56 5.24 -3.81 -12.42
C VAL A 56 4.89 -4.51 -13.74
N ASN A 57 4.09 -5.56 -13.68
CA ASN A 57 3.77 -6.43 -14.80
C ASN A 57 2.34 -7.03 -14.73
N ILE A 58 2.07 -8.04 -15.56
CA ILE A 58 0.74 -8.66 -15.65
C ILE A 58 0.33 -9.40 -14.36
N LEU A 59 1.29 -9.85 -13.56
CA LEU A 59 1.02 -10.51 -12.30
C LEU A 59 0.39 -9.55 -11.29
N ASP A 60 0.79 -8.27 -11.27
CA ASP A 60 0.16 -7.25 -10.42
C ASP A 60 -1.28 -6.98 -10.86
N ALA A 61 -1.50 -6.88 -12.17
CA ALA A 61 -2.84 -6.69 -12.72
C ALA A 61 -3.73 -7.91 -12.42
N ALA A 62 -3.18 -9.12 -12.43
CA ALA A 62 -3.89 -10.32 -12.00
C ALA A 62 -4.16 -10.31 -10.48
N TYR A 63 -3.24 -9.77 -9.68
CA TYR A 63 -3.38 -9.59 -8.23
C TYR A 63 -4.60 -8.71 -7.90
N VAL A 64 -4.69 -7.54 -8.54
CA VAL A 64 -5.85 -6.65 -8.44
C VAL A 64 -7.13 -7.31 -8.98
N GLY A 65 -7.03 -7.98 -10.13
CA GLY A 65 -8.18 -8.63 -10.78
C GLY A 65 -8.81 -9.77 -9.96
N MET A 66 -8.06 -10.45 -9.09
CA MET A 66 -8.59 -11.48 -8.20
C MET A 66 -9.55 -10.93 -7.13
N HIS A 67 -9.40 -9.64 -6.79
CA HIS A 67 -10.19 -8.93 -5.79
C HIS A 67 -11.08 -7.84 -6.42
N TRP A 68 -11.34 -7.96 -7.72
CA TRP A 68 -12.11 -6.94 -8.43
C TRP A 68 -13.49 -6.75 -7.80
N ASN A 69 -13.82 -5.50 -7.47
CA ASN A 69 -15.06 -5.12 -6.80
C ASN A 69 -15.17 -5.64 -5.35
N ASP A 70 -14.05 -5.96 -4.71
CA ASP A 70 -13.97 -6.10 -3.25
C ASP A 70 -13.88 -4.70 -2.59
N CYS A 71 -14.32 -4.64 -1.34
CA CYS A 71 -14.18 -3.45 -0.50
C CYS A 71 -13.86 -3.85 0.95
N CYS A 72 -13.16 -2.97 1.68
CA CYS A 72 -12.69 -3.24 3.03
C CYS A 72 -13.81 -3.26 4.10
N CYS A 73 -15.09 -3.21 3.70
CA CYS A 73 -16.23 -3.02 4.60
C CYS A 73 -17.08 -4.27 4.86
N ALA A 74 -16.45 -5.44 4.88
CA ALA A 74 -17.11 -6.76 5.01
C ALA A 74 -18.11 -6.90 6.18
N ASN A 75 -18.04 -6.05 7.21
CA ASN A 75 -18.95 -6.02 8.36
C ASN A 75 -19.76 -4.72 8.50
N CYS A 76 -19.90 -3.90 7.46
CA CYS A 76 -20.75 -2.72 7.53
C CYS A 76 -22.23 -3.12 7.64
N PRO A 77 -22.92 -2.84 8.77
CA PRO A 77 -24.32 -3.24 8.97
C PRO A 77 -25.31 -2.50 8.06
N CYS A 78 -24.83 -1.55 7.25
CA CYS A 78 -25.64 -0.51 6.62
C CYS A 78 -25.91 -0.70 5.12
N TYR A 79 -25.33 -1.70 4.43
CA TYR A 79 -25.44 -1.75 2.97
C TYR A 79 -25.57 -3.17 2.39
N PRO A 80 -26.61 -3.47 1.58
CA PRO A 80 -26.83 -4.78 0.98
C PRO A 80 -26.21 -4.97 -0.43
N ASP A 81 -25.47 -3.99 -0.96
CA ASP A 81 -24.83 -4.09 -2.29
C ASP A 81 -23.29 -4.02 -2.20
N PRO A 82 -22.56 -4.61 -3.17
CA PRO A 82 -21.12 -4.60 -3.16
C PRO A 82 -20.63 -3.21 -3.63
N CYS A 83 -20.15 -2.41 -2.68
CA CYS A 83 -19.25 -1.28 -2.95
C CYS A 83 -19.81 -0.15 -3.85
N ASP A 84 -21.09 0.23 -3.72
CA ASP A 84 -21.62 1.39 -4.44
C ASP A 84 -21.68 2.65 -3.55
N THR A 85 -20.76 3.56 -3.84
CA THR A 85 -20.70 4.99 -3.44
C THR A 85 -20.33 5.35 -2.00
N ASP A 86 -19.36 6.27 -1.90
CA ASP A 86 -18.95 7.02 -0.71
C ASP A 86 -18.77 6.17 0.57
N VAL A 87 -17.58 5.56 0.67
CA VAL A 87 -17.01 4.85 1.83
C VAL A 87 -16.77 5.79 3.03
N SER A 88 -17.77 6.59 3.38
CA SER A 88 -17.76 7.58 4.46
C SER A 88 -18.26 7.01 5.79
N GLU A 89 -18.91 5.84 5.78
CA GLU A 89 -19.53 5.24 6.96
C GLU A 89 -18.81 3.98 7.49
N CYS A 90 -17.72 3.56 6.86
CA CYS A 90 -16.91 2.46 7.41
C CYS A 90 -16.18 2.96 8.66
N MET A 91 -16.46 2.36 9.82
CA MET A 91 -15.78 2.72 11.08
C MET A 91 -14.27 2.52 11.01
N GLU A 92 -13.83 1.54 10.23
CA GLU A 92 -12.41 1.27 9.98
C GLU A 92 -12.24 0.91 8.50
N LYS A 93 -11.29 1.57 7.84
CA LYS A 93 -10.91 1.33 6.46
C LYS A 93 -9.73 0.35 6.43
N LEU A 94 -9.97 -0.88 6.82
CA LEU A 94 -8.91 -1.89 7.01
C LEU A 94 -9.28 -3.18 6.29
N TRP A 95 -8.31 -3.74 5.58
CA TRP A 95 -8.42 -5.06 4.96
C TRP A 95 -8.03 -6.15 5.97
N ASP A 96 -8.81 -7.23 6.02
CA ASP A 96 -8.51 -8.39 6.86
C ASP A 96 -7.50 -9.35 6.19
N ASP A 97 -7.24 -9.16 4.89
CA ASP A 97 -6.38 -9.99 4.07
C ASP A 97 -5.29 -9.16 3.36
N LEU A 98 -4.04 -9.65 3.41
CA LEU A 98 -2.89 -8.95 2.84
C LEU A 98 -2.93 -8.88 1.31
N GLN A 99 -3.62 -9.82 0.65
CA GLN A 99 -3.76 -9.81 -0.81
C GLN A 99 -4.69 -8.69 -1.26
N GLN A 100 -5.80 -8.50 -0.53
CA GLN A 100 -6.72 -7.39 -0.74
C GLN A 100 -6.07 -6.03 -0.43
N ASP A 101 -5.36 -5.93 0.69
CA ASP A 101 -4.63 -4.70 1.08
C ASP A 101 -3.64 -4.27 0.00
N ALA A 102 -2.89 -5.23 -0.57
CA ALA A 102 -1.92 -4.93 -1.63
C ALA A 102 -2.58 -4.69 -3.01
N ALA A 103 -3.83 -5.09 -3.21
CA ALA A 103 -4.61 -4.83 -4.42
C ALA A 103 -5.29 -3.45 -4.40
N ASP A 104 -5.58 -2.89 -3.23
CA ASP A 104 -6.09 -1.52 -3.03
C ASP A 104 -4.94 -0.51 -3.01
N LEU A 105 -4.40 -0.23 -4.20
CA LEU A 105 -3.15 0.51 -4.38
C LEU A 105 -3.24 1.99 -4.00
N ASN A 106 -4.44 2.57 -3.99
CA ASN A 106 -4.66 3.94 -3.55
C ASN A 106 -5.23 4.03 -2.11
N ASN A 107 -5.46 2.89 -1.45
CA ASN A 107 -6.01 2.75 -0.11
C ASN A 107 -7.35 3.50 0.05
N ASP A 108 -8.21 3.45 -0.97
CA ASP A 108 -9.52 4.08 -0.97
C ASP A 108 -10.65 3.16 -0.47
N CYS A 109 -10.30 1.90 -0.17
CA CYS A 109 -11.16 0.80 0.23
C CYS A 109 -12.03 0.18 -0.88
N ASN A 110 -11.75 0.44 -2.15
CA ASN A 110 -12.48 -0.15 -3.26
C ASN A 110 -11.49 -0.64 -4.32
N ILE A 111 -11.42 -1.95 -4.52
CA ILE A 111 -10.53 -2.51 -5.54
C ILE A 111 -11.22 -2.42 -6.90
N ASN A 112 -10.79 -1.46 -7.71
CA ASN A 112 -11.47 -1.09 -8.95
C ASN A 112 -10.50 -0.66 -10.05
N ILE A 113 -11.04 0.02 -11.08
CA ILE A 113 -10.24 0.47 -12.22
C ILE A 113 -9.14 1.44 -11.81
N LEU A 114 -9.30 2.25 -10.77
CA LEU A 114 -8.30 3.20 -10.32
C LEU A 114 -7.01 2.51 -9.86
N ASP A 115 -7.11 1.36 -9.19
CA ASP A 115 -5.95 0.54 -8.80
C ASP A 115 -5.24 -0.03 -10.04
N ALA A 116 -6.01 -0.59 -10.97
CA ALA A 116 -5.46 -1.09 -12.23
C ALA A 116 -4.77 0.03 -13.05
N MET A 117 -5.25 1.28 -12.97
CA MET A 117 -4.61 2.42 -13.63
C MET A 117 -3.28 2.81 -12.98
N ILE A 118 -3.06 2.56 -11.69
CA ILE A 118 -1.77 2.78 -11.02
C ILE A 118 -0.71 1.80 -11.56
N ILE A 119 -1.10 0.54 -11.79
CA ILE A 119 -0.26 -0.47 -12.45
C ILE A 119 0.08 -0.01 -13.87
N GLY A 120 -0.94 0.39 -14.65
CA GLY A 120 -0.74 0.88 -16.01
C GLY A 120 0.18 2.11 -16.08
N ALA A 121 0.12 3.00 -15.10
CA ALA A 121 0.96 4.20 -15.04
C ALA A 121 2.45 3.90 -14.79
N ASN A 122 2.78 2.75 -14.19
CA ASN A 122 4.14 2.34 -13.87
C ASN A 122 4.58 1.07 -14.64
N TRP A 123 3.81 0.65 -15.65
CA TRP A 123 4.02 -0.60 -16.35
C TRP A 123 5.46 -0.80 -16.85
N GLY A 124 6.05 -1.95 -16.55
CA GLY A 124 7.40 -2.32 -16.96
C GLY A 124 8.51 -1.71 -16.11
N HIS A 125 8.20 -0.97 -15.05
CA HIS A 125 9.20 -0.53 -14.08
C HIS A 125 9.79 -1.71 -13.31
N THR A 126 11.09 -1.62 -13.03
CA THR A 126 11.84 -2.59 -12.21
C THR A 126 12.55 -1.91 -11.04
N ALA A 127 12.63 -2.62 -9.92
CA ALA A 127 13.24 -2.13 -8.70
C ALA A 127 14.77 -1.95 -8.84
N TRP A 128 15.40 -2.81 -9.62
CA TRP A 128 16.81 -2.73 -10.02
C TRP A 128 17.05 -1.98 -11.34
#